data_AF-N6V563-F1
#
_entry.id   AF-N6V563-F1
#
_cell.length_a   1.000
_cell.length_b   1.000
_cell.length_c   1.000
_cell.angle_alpha   90.00
_cell.angle_beta   90.00
_cell.angle_gamma   90.00
#
_symmetry.space_group_name_H-M   'P 1'
#
loop_
_entity.id
_entity.type
_entity.pdbx_description
1 polymer ?
#
loop_
_entity_poly.entity_id
_entity_poly.type
_entity_poly.pdbx_seq_one_letter_code
_entity_poly.pdbx_strand_id
1 'polypeptide(L)'
;MLSERRDVRDALIWAGARVGIMAIDETTTDIPEQRDWKKPAPDDPRLTPDERRNYANTIDKMTAREYWAQRARGMGGLYTTGAVENLMGVPGTRYYGGNILVHEFSHNIFNALRTVDPDLVARVEKAYFHAREKGLWARSYMENTVDEYWAEGTRFWFNTNTAYSHGALTVATSDEFEAHDPELYNIMAEVYRHDHHILADVFYRHSAK
;
A
#
# COMPACT_ATOMS: atom_id res chain seq x y z
N MET A 1 9.15 -0.73 10.83
CA MET A 1 9.19 -1.44 9.53
C MET A 1 10.59 -1.92 9.13
N LEU A 2 11.69 -1.19 9.39
CA LEU A 2 13.05 -1.59 8.96
C LEU A 2 13.99 -2.03 10.10
N SER A 3 13.49 -2.25 11.32
CA SER A 3 14.36 -2.48 12.49
C SER A 3 15.14 -3.80 12.43
N GLU A 4 14.55 -4.85 11.86
CA GLU A 4 15.13 -6.20 11.84
C GLU A 4 16.03 -6.45 10.62
N ARG A 5 15.79 -5.73 9.51
CA ARG A 5 16.48 -5.91 8.22
C ARG A 5 17.32 -4.69 7.86
N ARG A 6 18.51 -4.61 8.47
CA ARG A 6 19.49 -3.54 8.20
C ARG A 6 19.98 -3.55 6.75
N ASP A 7 20.13 -4.72 6.15
CA ASP A 7 20.46 -4.91 4.73
C ASP A 7 19.44 -4.24 3.79
N VAL A 8 18.14 -4.43 4.05
CA VAL A 8 17.07 -3.76 3.29
C VAL A 8 17.15 -2.25 3.49
N ARG A 9 17.31 -1.77 4.72
CA ARG A 9 17.46 -0.34 5.02
C ARG A 9 18.65 0.26 4.26
N ASP A 10 19.79 -0.41 4.28
CA ASP A 10 21.01 0.08 3.66
C ASP A 10 20.88 0.08 2.12
N ALA A 11 20.17 -0.89 1.54
CA ALA A 11 19.82 -0.89 0.12
C ALA A 11 18.89 0.26 -0.26
N LEU A 12 17.89 0.59 0.57
CA LEU A 12 17.03 1.76 0.37
C LEU A 12 17.81 3.07 0.43
N ILE A 13 18.73 3.20 1.39
CA ILE A 13 19.61 4.37 1.50
C ILE A 13 20.48 4.48 0.24
N TRP A 14 21.09 3.38 -0.19
CA TRP A 14 21.94 3.35 -1.39
C TRP A 14 21.16 3.72 -2.65
N ALA A 15 19.93 3.23 -2.78
CA ALA A 15 19.04 3.56 -3.89
C ALA A 15 18.56 5.02 -3.86
N GLY A 16 18.76 5.75 -2.76
CA GLY A 16 18.28 7.12 -2.61
C GLY A 16 16.79 7.21 -2.31
N ALA A 17 16.24 6.21 -1.59
CA ALA A 17 14.85 6.19 -1.19
C ALA A 17 14.51 7.38 -0.29
N ARG A 18 13.38 8.02 -0.54
CA ARG A 18 12.91 9.20 0.21
C ARG A 18 11.44 9.05 0.57
N VAL A 19 11.04 9.69 1.67
CA VAL A 19 9.63 9.83 2.05
C VAL A 19 9.25 11.31 2.04
N GLY A 20 8.23 11.65 1.26
CA GLY A 20 7.65 12.99 1.19
C GLY A 20 6.29 13.02 1.87
N ILE A 21 6.03 14.07 2.64
CA ILE A 21 4.76 14.25 3.34
C ILE A 21 4.06 15.48 2.80
N MET A 22 2.82 15.32 2.33
CA MET A 22 1.95 16.40 1.88
C MET A 22 1.13 16.93 3.05
N ALA A 23 1.06 18.24 3.19
CA ALA A 23 0.10 18.89 4.07
C ALA A 23 -1.35 18.58 3.66
N ILE A 24 -2.29 18.87 4.55
CA ILE A 24 -3.72 18.57 4.35
C ILE A 24 -4.27 19.31 3.11
N ASP A 25 -3.76 20.52 2.84
CA ASP A 25 -4.12 21.38 1.72
C ASP A 25 -3.22 21.23 0.48
N GLU A 26 -2.17 20.40 0.56
CA GLU A 26 -1.33 20.02 -0.58
C GLU A 26 -1.89 18.79 -1.28
N THR A 27 -1.57 18.63 -2.56
CA THR A 27 -1.88 17.45 -3.38
C THR A 27 -0.62 16.83 -3.98
N THR A 28 -0.74 15.64 -4.58
CA THR A 28 0.34 14.90 -5.24
C THR A 28 1.19 15.82 -6.14
N THR A 29 0.55 16.68 -6.95
CA THR A 29 1.28 17.59 -7.85
C THR A 29 1.83 18.87 -7.18
N ASP A 30 1.62 19.08 -5.87
CA ASP A 30 2.34 20.13 -5.12
C ASP A 30 3.76 19.69 -4.75
N ILE A 31 3.98 18.37 -4.65
CA ILE A 31 5.32 17.81 -4.50
C ILE A 31 6.15 18.15 -5.75
N PRO A 32 7.33 18.78 -5.61
CA PRO A 32 8.13 19.24 -6.76
C PRO A 32 8.42 18.15 -7.79
N GLU A 33 8.79 16.94 -7.36
CA GLU A 33 9.10 15.80 -8.22
C GLU A 33 7.88 15.26 -9.00
N GLN A 34 6.66 15.63 -8.58
CA GLN A 34 5.40 15.14 -9.14
C GLN A 34 4.59 16.27 -9.83
N ARG A 35 5.10 17.50 -9.84
CA ARG A 35 4.41 18.70 -10.34
C ARG A 35 3.93 18.60 -11.77
N ASP A 36 4.73 17.95 -12.62
CA ASP A 36 4.46 17.87 -14.06
C ASP A 36 3.69 16.63 -14.49
N TRP A 37 3.26 15.79 -13.53
CA TRP A 37 2.47 14.61 -13.81
C TRP A 37 1.21 14.96 -14.61
N LYS A 38 0.94 14.16 -15.63
CA LYS A 38 -0.24 14.34 -16.49
C LYS A 38 -1.34 13.38 -16.05
N LYS A 39 -2.59 13.81 -16.23
CA LYS A 39 -3.72 12.87 -16.19
C LYS A 39 -3.58 11.85 -17.35
N PRO A 40 -4.10 10.63 -17.20
CA PRO A 40 -4.04 9.62 -18.26
C PRO A 40 -4.77 10.11 -19.51
N ALA A 41 -4.27 9.72 -20.69
CA ALA A 41 -4.97 9.88 -21.96
C ALA A 41 -6.16 8.88 -22.06
N PRO A 42 -7.14 9.09 -22.96
CA PRO A 42 -8.29 8.19 -23.09
C PRO A 42 -7.92 6.73 -23.41
N ASP A 43 -6.78 6.51 -24.05
CA ASP A 43 -6.25 5.20 -24.44
C ASP A 43 -5.28 4.62 -23.38
N ASP A 44 -4.99 5.32 -22.29
CA ASP A 44 -4.05 4.87 -21.26
C ASP A 44 -4.47 3.51 -20.66
N PRO A 45 -3.62 2.47 -20.70
CA PRO A 45 -3.98 1.12 -20.28
C PRO A 45 -4.29 1.01 -18.78
N ARG A 46 -3.90 2.00 -17.97
CA ARG A 46 -4.16 2.04 -16.53
C ARG A 46 -5.61 2.40 -16.18
N LEU A 47 -6.36 2.96 -17.13
CA LEU A 47 -7.78 3.26 -16.94
C LEU A 47 -8.60 1.97 -16.85
N THR A 48 -9.47 1.90 -15.85
CA THR A 48 -10.47 0.84 -15.77
C THR A 48 -11.44 0.88 -16.96
N PRO A 49 -12.12 -0.23 -17.28
CA PRO A 49 -13.12 -0.23 -18.35
C PRO A 49 -14.22 0.84 -18.18
N ASP A 50 -14.64 1.11 -16.95
CA ASP A 50 -15.64 2.15 -16.64
C ASP A 50 -15.10 3.57 -16.82
N GLU A 51 -13.89 3.85 -16.33
CA GLU A 51 -13.24 5.16 -16.51
C GLU A 51 -13.02 5.45 -17.99
N ARG A 52 -12.62 4.45 -18.78
CA ARG A 52 -12.44 4.60 -20.23
C ARG A 52 -13.76 4.87 -20.95
N ARG A 53 -14.83 4.14 -20.61
CA ARG A 53 -16.17 4.36 -21.20
C ARG A 53 -16.72 5.76 -20.89
N ASN A 54 -16.42 6.31 -19.72
CA ASN A 54 -16.96 7.60 -19.26
C ASN A 54 -15.94 8.75 -19.31
N TYR A 55 -14.78 8.57 -19.95
CA TYR A 55 -13.64 9.50 -19.88
C TYR A 55 -14.02 10.94 -20.24
N ALA A 56 -14.74 11.13 -21.35
CA ALA A 56 -15.18 12.44 -21.85
C ALA A 56 -16.07 13.22 -20.85
N ASN A 57 -16.74 12.52 -19.94
CA ASN A 57 -17.60 13.13 -18.94
C ASN A 57 -16.92 13.29 -17.57
N THR A 58 -15.79 12.61 -17.34
CA THR A 58 -15.09 12.57 -16.06
C THR A 58 -13.68 13.15 -16.19
N ILE A 59 -12.68 12.31 -16.48
CA ILE A 59 -11.26 12.65 -16.47
C ILE A 59 -10.93 13.73 -17.50
N ASP A 60 -11.64 13.77 -18.64
CA ASP A 60 -11.38 14.77 -19.67
C ASP A 60 -11.60 16.21 -19.17
N LYS A 61 -12.58 16.39 -18.28
CA LYS A 61 -12.96 17.69 -17.71
C LYS A 61 -12.06 18.13 -16.56
N MET A 62 -11.17 17.27 -16.09
CA MET A 62 -10.23 17.58 -15.01
C MET A 62 -8.91 18.12 -15.56
N THR A 63 -8.33 19.08 -14.85
CA THR A 63 -6.90 19.36 -14.93
C THR A 63 -6.10 18.17 -14.37
N ALA A 64 -4.81 18.08 -14.69
CA ALA A 64 -3.96 17.03 -14.12
C ALA A 64 -3.91 17.10 -12.59
N ARG A 65 -3.87 18.32 -12.03
CA ARG A 65 -3.92 18.56 -10.59
C ARG A 65 -5.20 18.00 -9.97
N GLU A 66 -6.37 18.32 -10.53
CA GLU A 66 -7.65 17.83 -10.01
C GLU A 66 -7.74 16.29 -10.08
N TYR A 67 -7.28 15.69 -11.18
CA TYR A 67 -7.24 14.25 -11.32
C TYR A 67 -6.39 13.62 -10.21
N TRP A 68 -5.15 14.08 -10.03
CA TRP A 68 -4.25 13.52 -9.02
C TRP A 68 -4.72 13.79 -7.58
N ALA A 69 -5.33 14.95 -7.33
CA ALA A 69 -5.90 15.29 -6.02
C ALA A 69 -7.04 14.37 -5.60
N GLN A 70 -7.86 13.91 -6.55
CA GLN A 70 -8.91 12.93 -6.26
C GLN A 70 -8.37 11.50 -6.20
N ARG A 71 -7.34 11.20 -7.00
CA ARG A 71 -6.87 9.84 -7.25
C ARG A 71 -5.97 9.28 -6.16
N ALA A 72 -5.13 10.10 -5.53
CA ALA A 72 -4.09 9.63 -4.64
C ALA A 72 -3.79 10.62 -3.50
N ARG A 73 -3.58 10.07 -2.30
CA ARG A 73 -3.01 10.78 -1.11
C ARG A 73 -1.77 10.07 -0.57
N GLY A 74 -1.23 9.16 -1.35
CA GLY A 74 0.02 8.45 -1.13
C GLY A 74 0.43 7.79 -2.44
N MET A 75 1.74 7.66 -2.65
CA MET A 75 2.31 7.04 -3.84
C MET A 75 3.52 6.19 -3.46
N GLY A 76 3.58 4.97 -3.98
CA GLY A 76 4.74 4.09 -3.89
C GLY A 76 5.82 4.42 -4.92
N GLY A 77 6.94 3.71 -4.83
CA GLY A 77 8.15 3.92 -5.63
C GLY A 77 9.26 4.60 -4.83
N LEU A 78 10.47 4.68 -5.39
CA LEU A 78 11.69 5.12 -4.67
C LEU A 78 11.51 6.46 -3.91
N TYR A 79 10.67 7.34 -4.44
CA TYR A 79 10.13 8.44 -3.67
C TYR A 79 8.71 8.13 -3.22
N THR A 80 8.58 7.61 -2.00
CA THR A 80 7.28 7.33 -1.39
C THR A 80 6.68 8.62 -0.87
N THR A 81 5.38 8.81 -1.07
CA THR A 81 4.67 9.96 -0.52
C THR A 81 3.45 9.52 0.29
N GLY A 82 3.10 10.34 1.27
CA GLY A 82 1.89 10.19 2.08
C GLY A 82 1.36 11.55 2.50
N ALA A 83 0.15 11.60 3.05
CA ALA A 83 -0.49 12.85 3.43
C ALA A 83 -0.71 12.94 4.95
N VAL A 84 -0.54 14.15 5.51
CA VAL A 84 -0.67 14.42 6.95
C VAL A 84 -2.03 14.01 7.48
N GLU A 85 -3.11 14.18 6.72
CA GLU A 85 -4.44 13.82 7.20
C GLU A 85 -4.60 12.31 7.45
N ASN A 86 -3.86 11.46 6.73
CA ASN A 86 -3.80 10.03 7.03
C ASN A 86 -2.94 9.77 8.27
N LEU A 87 -1.75 10.36 8.36
CA LEU A 87 -0.85 10.17 9.51
C LEU A 87 -1.47 10.64 10.84
N MET A 88 -2.34 11.66 10.79
CA MET A 88 -3.03 12.21 11.95
C MET A 88 -4.40 11.59 12.20
N GLY A 89 -4.88 10.71 11.31
CA GLY A 89 -6.18 10.06 11.46
C GLY A 89 -7.35 11.03 11.38
N VAL A 90 -7.34 11.97 10.43
CA VAL A 90 -8.41 12.95 10.28
C VAL A 90 -9.68 12.28 9.75
N PRO A 91 -10.81 12.29 10.50
CA PRO A 91 -12.05 11.65 10.09
C PRO A 91 -12.61 12.17 8.76
N GLY A 92 -13.26 11.29 8.00
CA GLY A 92 -13.93 11.63 6.73
C GLY A 92 -13.00 11.79 5.53
N THR A 93 -11.70 11.52 5.70
CA THR A 93 -10.71 11.55 4.62
C THR A 93 -10.60 10.21 3.90
N ARG A 94 -10.07 10.19 2.67
CA ARG A 94 -10.11 9.04 1.74
C ARG A 94 -9.57 7.73 2.33
N TYR A 95 -8.50 7.82 3.12
CA TYR A 95 -7.83 6.66 3.71
C TYR A 95 -8.06 6.56 5.21
N TYR A 96 -9.09 7.23 5.74
CA TYR A 96 -9.42 7.11 7.15
C TYR A 96 -9.78 5.66 7.50
N GLY A 97 -9.09 5.10 8.49
CA GLY A 97 -9.28 3.72 8.94
C GLY A 97 -8.11 2.78 8.65
N GLY A 98 -7.12 3.21 7.86
CA GLY A 98 -5.88 2.47 7.68
C GLY A 98 -4.72 3.37 7.24
N ASN A 99 -3.48 2.93 7.48
CA ASN A 99 -2.31 3.76 7.20
C ASN A 99 -1.81 3.54 5.76
N ILE A 100 -2.04 4.52 4.88
CA ILE A 100 -1.62 4.42 3.47
C ILE A 100 -0.11 4.52 3.34
N LEU A 101 0.58 5.30 4.20
CA LEU A 101 2.03 5.41 4.12
C LEU A 101 2.71 4.07 4.43
N VAL A 102 2.16 3.26 5.33
CA VAL A 102 2.65 1.90 5.60
C VAL A 102 2.56 1.03 4.35
N HIS A 103 1.43 1.09 3.63
CA HIS A 103 1.28 0.41 2.34
C HIS A 103 2.32 0.90 1.33
N GLU A 104 2.41 2.22 1.07
CA GLU A 104 3.31 2.75 0.05
C GLU A 104 4.81 2.55 0.36
N PHE A 105 5.16 2.60 1.65
CA PHE A 105 6.55 2.35 2.08
C PHE A 105 6.90 0.87 2.02
N SER A 106 5.94 -0.03 2.22
CA SER A 106 6.17 -1.47 2.06
C SER A 106 6.52 -1.86 0.62
N HIS A 107 6.01 -1.14 -0.39
CA HIS A 107 6.45 -1.29 -1.79
C HIS A 107 7.95 -0.98 -1.95
N ASN A 108 8.49 -0.01 -1.21
CA ASN A 108 9.94 0.25 -1.20
C ASN A 108 10.71 -0.92 -0.59
N ILE A 109 10.25 -1.40 0.57
CA ILE A 109 10.85 -2.55 1.26
C ILE A 109 10.89 -3.76 0.32
N PHE A 110 9.79 -4.06 -0.36
CA PHE A 110 9.70 -5.18 -1.29
C PHE A 110 10.64 -5.00 -2.50
N ASN A 111 10.72 -3.79 -3.04
CA ASN A 111 11.68 -3.48 -4.09
C ASN A 111 13.14 -3.65 -3.65
N ALA A 112 13.50 -3.29 -2.42
CA ALA A 112 14.83 -3.54 -1.88
C ALA A 112 15.09 -5.05 -1.70
N LEU A 113 14.10 -5.80 -1.20
CA LEU A 113 14.18 -7.26 -1.03
C LEU A 113 14.47 -7.98 -2.35
N ARG A 114 13.95 -7.50 -3.49
CA ARG A 114 14.28 -8.06 -4.82
C ARG A 114 15.78 -8.07 -5.13
N THR A 115 16.54 -7.18 -4.50
CA THR A 115 18.00 -7.10 -4.68
C THR A 115 18.75 -7.82 -3.57
N VAL A 116 18.35 -7.61 -2.30
CA VAL A 116 19.12 -8.12 -1.15
C VAL A 116 18.76 -9.54 -0.75
N ASP A 117 17.57 -10.02 -1.12
CA ASP A 117 17.00 -11.31 -0.69
C ASP A 117 16.01 -11.86 -1.73
N PRO A 118 16.49 -12.19 -2.95
CA PRO A 118 15.64 -12.69 -4.03
C PRO A 118 14.96 -14.02 -3.68
N ASP A 119 15.54 -14.84 -2.80
CA ASP A 119 14.94 -16.10 -2.36
C ASP A 119 13.70 -15.85 -1.48
N LEU A 120 13.73 -14.84 -0.61
CA LEU A 120 12.54 -14.41 0.13
C LEU A 120 11.45 -13.90 -0.83
N VAL A 121 11.81 -13.11 -1.84
CA VAL A 121 10.85 -12.62 -2.84
C VAL A 121 10.22 -13.78 -3.62
N ALA A 122 11.00 -14.78 -4.03
CA ALA A 122 10.47 -15.97 -4.70
C ALA A 122 9.47 -16.74 -3.82
N ARG A 123 9.67 -16.76 -2.49
CA ARG A 123 8.69 -17.33 -1.55
C ARG A 123 7.42 -16.48 -1.45
N VAL A 124 7.52 -15.15 -1.48
CA VAL A 124 6.33 -14.26 -1.52
C VAL A 124 5.54 -14.47 -2.81
N GLU A 125 6.21 -14.58 -3.96
CA GLU A 125 5.55 -14.88 -5.24
C GLU A 125 4.83 -16.22 -5.21
N LYS A 126 5.46 -17.26 -4.65
CA LYS A 126 4.83 -18.58 -4.49
C LYS A 126 3.60 -18.51 -3.57
N ALA A 127 3.70 -17.83 -2.42
CA ALA A 127 2.60 -17.63 -1.50
C ALA A 127 1.44 -16.87 -2.18
N TYR A 128 1.75 -15.83 -2.95
CA TYR A 128 0.76 -15.08 -3.74
C TYR A 128 -0.02 -15.98 -4.70
N PHE A 129 0.66 -16.79 -5.52
CA PHE A 129 -0.03 -17.68 -6.47
C PHE A 129 -0.88 -18.73 -5.76
N HIS A 130 -0.41 -19.25 -4.62
CA HIS A 130 -1.18 -20.20 -3.82
C HIS A 130 -2.41 -19.55 -3.15
N ALA A 131 -2.27 -18.34 -2.61
CA ALA A 131 -3.38 -17.55 -2.06
C ALA A 131 -4.43 -17.21 -3.14
N ARG A 132 -3.96 -16.89 -4.36
CA ARG A 132 -4.80 -16.68 -5.55
C ARG A 132 -5.57 -17.94 -5.96
N GLU A 133 -4.90 -19.10 -6.00
CA GLU A 133 -5.54 -20.39 -6.33
C GLU A 133 -6.62 -20.76 -5.31
N LYS A 134 -6.35 -20.52 -4.03
CA LYS A 134 -7.30 -20.79 -2.93
C LYS A 134 -8.37 -19.71 -2.74
N GLY A 135 -8.23 -18.56 -3.41
CA GLY A 135 -9.13 -17.42 -3.25
C GLY A 135 -9.13 -16.82 -1.84
N LEU A 136 -8.00 -16.89 -1.12
CA LEU A 136 -7.91 -16.39 0.26
C LEU A 136 -8.34 -14.92 0.35
N TRP A 137 -7.92 -14.11 -0.63
CA TRP A 137 -8.18 -12.68 -0.69
C TRP A 137 -9.12 -12.29 -1.84
N ALA A 138 -10.05 -13.18 -2.19
CA ALA A 138 -10.94 -13.00 -3.32
C ALA A 138 -11.69 -11.66 -3.28
N ARG A 139 -11.62 -10.90 -4.39
CA ARG A 139 -12.20 -9.57 -4.60
C ARG A 139 -11.61 -8.47 -3.70
N SER A 140 -10.46 -8.72 -3.08
CA SER A 140 -9.73 -7.71 -2.31
C SER A 140 -8.60 -7.11 -3.16
N TYR A 141 -8.09 -5.95 -2.75
CA TYR A 141 -6.97 -5.31 -3.45
C TYR A 141 -5.69 -6.17 -3.45
N MET A 142 -5.53 -7.06 -2.47
CA MET A 142 -4.40 -8.01 -2.37
C MET A 142 -4.32 -8.96 -3.56
N GLU A 143 -5.43 -9.23 -4.25
CA GLU A 143 -5.46 -10.21 -5.34
C GLU A 143 -4.90 -9.67 -6.66
N ASN A 144 -4.61 -8.36 -6.73
CA ASN A 144 -4.28 -7.69 -7.98
C ASN A 144 -2.86 -8.01 -8.46
N THR A 145 -1.87 -7.92 -7.57
CA THR A 145 -0.46 -8.18 -7.88
C THR A 145 0.28 -8.69 -6.65
N VAL A 146 1.47 -9.28 -6.85
CA VAL A 146 2.34 -9.69 -5.74
C VAL A 146 2.78 -8.50 -4.88
N ASP A 147 2.98 -7.32 -5.48
CA ASP A 147 3.31 -6.08 -4.76
C ASP A 147 2.16 -5.66 -3.85
N GLU A 148 0.92 -5.69 -4.33
CA GLU A 148 -0.25 -5.36 -3.49
C GLU A 148 -0.52 -6.41 -2.42
N TYR A 149 -0.28 -7.68 -2.71
CA TYR A 149 -0.32 -8.77 -1.74
C TYR A 149 0.66 -8.53 -0.59
N TRP A 150 1.90 -8.15 -0.90
CA TRP A 150 2.88 -7.77 0.11
C TRP A 150 2.46 -6.51 0.88
N ALA A 151 1.97 -5.48 0.18
CA ALA A 151 1.72 -4.19 0.81
C ALA A 151 0.50 -4.18 1.73
N GLU A 152 -0.57 -4.82 1.31
CA GLU A 152 -1.74 -5.03 2.14
C GLU A 152 -1.48 -6.01 3.29
N GLY A 153 -0.74 -7.10 3.04
CA GLY A 153 -0.32 -8.02 4.10
C GLY A 153 0.54 -7.31 5.14
N THR A 154 1.39 -6.36 4.72
CA THR A 154 2.15 -5.51 5.65
C THR A 154 1.23 -4.65 6.53
N ARG A 155 0.11 -4.14 5.99
CA ARG A 155 -0.88 -3.44 6.80
C ARG A 155 -1.58 -4.35 7.81
N PHE A 156 -1.89 -5.60 7.43
CA PHE A 156 -2.43 -6.58 8.37
C PHE A 156 -1.39 -6.96 9.45
N TRP A 157 -0.12 -7.14 9.07
CA TRP A 157 0.98 -7.43 10.01
C TRP A 157 1.09 -6.36 11.10
N PHE A 158 0.94 -5.08 10.75
CA PHE A 158 1.01 -3.97 11.71
C PHE A 158 -0.36 -3.54 12.28
N ASN A 159 -1.41 -4.34 12.08
CA ASN A 159 -2.78 -4.06 12.53
C ASN A 159 -3.29 -2.66 12.12
N THR A 160 -2.99 -2.22 10.90
CA THR A 160 -3.30 -0.87 10.40
C THR A 160 -4.10 -0.89 9.10
N ASN A 161 -4.69 -2.04 8.78
CA ASN A 161 -5.60 -2.18 7.64
C ASN A 161 -7.05 -1.98 8.08
N THR A 162 -7.89 -1.54 7.15
CA THR A 162 -9.34 -1.77 7.28
C THR A 162 -9.61 -3.27 7.17
N ALA A 163 -10.63 -3.75 7.89
CA ALA A 163 -10.95 -5.17 7.89
C ALA A 163 -11.28 -5.70 6.48
N TYR A 164 -10.71 -6.83 6.10
CA TYR A 164 -11.16 -7.60 4.94
C TYR A 164 -12.40 -8.40 5.32
N SER A 165 -13.43 -8.40 4.47
CA SER A 165 -14.64 -9.21 4.66
C SER A 165 -15.05 -9.92 3.37
N HIS A 166 -15.29 -11.23 3.46
CA HIS A 166 -15.79 -12.05 2.37
C HIS A 166 -16.74 -13.13 2.89
N GLY A 167 -18.05 -12.96 2.65
CA GLY A 167 -19.06 -13.81 3.25
C GLY A 167 -19.06 -13.68 4.78
N ALA A 168 -18.87 -14.78 5.49
CA ALA A 168 -18.78 -14.79 6.96
C ALA A 168 -17.36 -14.56 7.50
N LEU A 169 -16.34 -14.57 6.64
CA LEU A 169 -14.95 -14.33 7.04
C LEU A 169 -14.73 -12.83 7.26
N THR A 170 -14.06 -12.48 8.35
CA THR A 170 -13.49 -11.16 8.60
C THR A 170 -12.05 -11.32 9.07
N VAL A 171 -11.14 -10.54 8.51
CA VAL A 171 -9.73 -10.47 8.92
C VAL A 171 -9.41 -9.00 9.20
N ALA A 172 -9.09 -8.67 10.45
CA ALA A 172 -8.81 -7.32 10.91
C ALA A 172 -7.54 -7.23 11.76
N THR A 173 -7.09 -8.34 12.35
CA THR A 173 -5.90 -8.38 13.20
C THR A 173 -4.76 -9.21 12.60
N SER A 174 -3.54 -9.03 13.11
CA SER A 174 -2.39 -9.88 12.80
C SER A 174 -2.64 -11.35 13.13
N ASP A 175 -3.37 -11.64 14.21
CA ASP A 175 -3.70 -13.01 14.62
C ASP A 175 -4.68 -13.68 13.63
N GLU A 176 -5.69 -12.93 13.17
CA GLU A 176 -6.63 -13.39 12.15
C GLU A 176 -5.94 -13.52 10.79
N PHE A 177 -4.97 -12.65 10.51
CA PHE A 177 -4.14 -12.73 9.31
C PHE A 177 -3.24 -13.98 9.33
N GLU A 178 -2.60 -14.31 10.46
CA GLU A 178 -1.83 -15.56 10.63
C GLU A 178 -2.71 -16.79 10.37
N ALA A 179 -3.92 -16.81 10.92
CA ALA A 179 -4.84 -17.93 10.74
C ALA A 179 -5.34 -18.07 9.29
N HIS A 180 -5.50 -16.94 8.59
CA HIS A 180 -6.06 -16.90 7.24
C HIS A 180 -5.02 -17.12 6.13
N ASP A 181 -3.85 -16.51 6.26
CA ASP A 181 -2.74 -16.61 5.31
C ASP A 181 -1.39 -16.84 6.03
N PRO A 182 -1.20 -18.05 6.59
CA PRO A 182 -0.01 -18.38 7.36
C PRO A 182 1.27 -18.37 6.52
N GLU A 183 1.19 -18.54 5.21
CA GLU A 183 2.37 -18.54 4.34
C GLU A 183 2.98 -17.14 4.24
N LEU A 184 2.16 -16.13 3.92
CA LEU A 184 2.65 -14.75 3.89
C LEU A 184 3.06 -14.28 5.28
N TYR A 185 2.28 -14.62 6.31
CA TYR A 185 2.59 -14.26 7.69
C TYR A 185 3.99 -14.76 8.11
N ASN A 186 4.30 -16.03 7.87
CA ASN A 186 5.60 -16.60 8.23
C ASN A 186 6.76 -15.94 7.47
N ILE A 187 6.57 -15.57 6.21
CA ILE A 187 7.60 -14.83 5.45
C ILE A 187 7.79 -13.41 6.02
N MET A 188 6.70 -12.73 6.38
CA MET A 188 6.75 -11.38 6.98
C MET A 188 7.43 -11.38 8.35
N ALA A 189 7.33 -12.47 9.11
CA ALA A 189 8.02 -12.66 10.39
C ALA A 189 9.55 -12.64 10.27
N GLU A 190 10.10 -12.91 9.08
CA GLU A 190 11.55 -12.82 8.80
C GLU A 190 12.01 -11.40 8.47
N VAL A 191 11.06 -10.47 8.21
CA VAL A 191 11.35 -9.11 7.76
C VAL A 191 11.00 -8.07 8.82
N TYR A 192 9.87 -8.24 9.48
CA TYR A 192 9.31 -7.27 10.40
C TYR A 192 9.48 -7.68 11.86
N ARG A 193 9.48 -6.65 12.71
CA ARG A 193 9.40 -6.83 14.17
C ARG A 193 8.11 -7.55 14.57
N HIS A 194 8.21 -8.39 15.60
CA HIS A 194 7.18 -9.31 16.07
C HIS A 194 6.09 -8.68 16.95
N ASP A 195 6.20 -7.40 17.29
CA ASP A 195 5.21 -6.73 18.15
C ASP A 195 3.99 -6.21 17.37
N HIS A 196 3.98 -6.39 16.04
CA HIS A 196 2.86 -6.07 15.15
C HIS A 196 2.34 -4.63 15.29
N HIS A 197 3.19 -3.70 15.73
CA HIS A 197 2.78 -2.35 16.08
C HIS A 197 3.83 -1.31 15.68
N ILE A 198 3.37 -0.29 14.95
CA ILE A 198 4.12 0.94 14.71
C ILE A 198 3.66 1.95 15.76
N LEU A 199 4.53 2.31 16.71
CA LEU A 199 4.17 3.12 17.89
C LEU A 199 3.43 4.44 17.60
N ALA A 200 3.73 5.07 16.46
CA ALA A 200 3.13 6.34 16.07
C ALA A 200 1.86 6.19 15.20
N ASP A 201 1.42 4.96 14.95
CA ASP A 201 0.31 4.69 14.04
C ASP A 201 -1.03 4.86 14.74
N VAL A 202 -1.73 5.93 14.35
CA VAL A 202 -3.06 6.27 14.86
C VAL A 202 -4.15 5.26 14.48
N PHE A 203 -3.86 4.37 13.53
CA PHE A 203 -4.79 3.33 13.08
C PHE A 203 -4.51 1.94 13.65
N TYR A 204 -3.59 1.80 14.61
CA TYR A 204 -3.33 0.51 15.25
C TYR A 204 -4.61 -0.08 15.87
N ARG A 205 -5.03 -1.24 15.35
CA ARG A 205 -6.28 -1.95 15.69
C ARG A 205 -7.53 -1.07 15.62
N HIS A 206 -7.56 -0.13 14.68
CA HIS A 206 -8.67 0.79 14.51
C HIS A 206 -9.96 0.05 14.13
N SER A 207 -11.11 0.55 14.60
CA SER A 207 -12.42 -0.09 14.42
C SER A 207 -13.08 0.18 13.06
N ALA A 208 -12.40 0.90 12.17
CA ALA A 208 -12.92 1.22 10.85
C ALA A 208 -12.99 -0.05 10.01
N LYS A 209 -14.15 -0.27 9.40
CA LYS A 209 -14.45 -1.39 8.50
C LYS A 209 -14.80 -0.83 7.14
#